data_AF-A0A7W4YL91-F1
#
_entry.id   AF-A0A7W4YL91-F1
#
_cell.length_a   1.000
_cell.length_b   1.000
_cell.length_c   1.000
_cell.angle_alpha   90.00
_cell.angle_beta   90.00
_cell.angle_gamma   90.00
#
_symmetry.space_group_name_H-M   'P 1'
#
loop_
_entity.id
_entity.type
_entity.pdbx_description
1 polymer ?
#
loop_
_entity_poly.entity_id
_entity_poly.type
_entity_poly.pdbx_seq_one_letter_code
_entity_poly.pdbx_strand_id
1 'polypeptide(L)'
;MTANTIALKAVISGSYRRHFTEMLALKASLEAEQVGVLAPVSETVINPTDEFVLLDIDPTTDPRTLQDSIFAMIRHSTFIVVANIDGYLGAAATMEIGYAIAQGVQVLTHEPVSDPNLAGYTRPIGEVFPLLPTRYSATLAALKEKHEAVA
;
A
#
# COMPACT_ATOMS: atom_id res chain seq x y z
N MET A 1 14.81 17.77 23.12
CA MET A 1 14.29 16.52 22.53
C MET A 1 13.34 16.92 21.41
N THR A 2 13.80 16.94 20.16
CA THR A 2 12.93 17.18 19.01
C THR A 2 12.16 15.90 18.74
N ALA A 3 10.84 15.92 18.95
CA ALA A 3 9.98 14.88 18.40
C ALA A 3 10.20 14.89 16.89
N ASN A 4 10.73 13.80 16.35
CA ASN A 4 10.91 13.65 14.91
C ASN A 4 9.52 13.43 14.32
N THR A 5 8.80 14.51 14.05
CA THR A 5 7.45 14.45 13.52
C THR A 5 7.55 13.91 12.10
N ILE A 6 7.12 12.65 11.90
CA ILE A 6 6.94 12.09 10.56
C ILE A 6 5.98 13.00 9.81
N ALA A 7 6.49 13.75 8.83
CA ALA A 7 5.75 14.77 8.11
C ALA A 7 4.85 14.18 7.01
N LEU A 8 5.25 13.05 6.43
CA LEU A 8 4.55 12.39 5.34
C LEU A 8 3.92 11.08 5.81
N LYS A 9 2.65 10.87 5.46
CA LYS A 9 1.93 9.63 5.75
C LYS A 9 1.36 9.03 4.48
N ALA A 10 1.41 7.70 4.35
CA ALA A 10 0.94 6.99 3.18
C ALA A 10 -0.03 5.87 3.53
N VAL A 11 -1.01 5.64 2.66
CA VAL A 11 -1.79 4.39 2.61
C VAL A 11 -1.32 3.61 1.39
N ILE A 12 -1.04 2.31 1.56
CA ILE A 12 -0.71 1.45 0.42
C ILE A 12 -1.97 0.69 0.01
N SER A 13 -2.43 0.95 -1.21
CA SER A 13 -3.59 0.31 -1.82
C SER A 13 -3.14 -0.82 -2.74
N GLY A 14 -3.72 -2.00 -2.60
CA GLY A 14 -3.31 -3.17 -3.38
C GLY A 14 -4.08 -4.42 -2.99
N SER A 15 -3.77 -5.55 -3.64
CA SER A 15 -4.42 -6.81 -3.32
C SER A 15 -3.65 -7.58 -2.27
N TYR A 16 -4.18 -7.60 -1.06
CA TYR A 16 -3.61 -8.36 0.05
C TYR A 16 -3.63 -9.87 -0.23
N ARG A 17 -4.54 -10.33 -1.10
CA ARG A 17 -4.60 -11.76 -1.46
C ARG A 17 -3.49 -12.17 -2.43
N ARG A 18 -3.10 -11.30 -3.36
CA ARG A 18 -2.17 -11.64 -4.46
C ARG A 18 -0.75 -11.13 -4.24
N HIS A 19 -0.61 -9.97 -3.59
CA HIS A 19 0.63 -9.21 -3.60
C HIS A 19 1.01 -8.72 -2.20
N PHE A 20 0.66 -9.48 -1.15
CA PHE A 20 0.90 -9.03 0.22
C PHE A 20 2.39 -8.83 0.50
N THR A 21 3.24 -9.78 0.09
CA THR A 21 4.70 -9.67 0.28
C THR A 21 5.27 -8.44 -0.44
N GLU A 22 4.81 -8.17 -1.65
CA GLU A 22 5.16 -6.96 -2.40
C GLU A 22 4.70 -5.68 -1.69
N MET A 23 3.49 -5.68 -1.12
CA MET A 23 2.99 -4.55 -0.34
C MET A 23 3.81 -4.32 0.94
N LEU A 24 4.29 -5.38 1.59
CA LEU A 24 5.19 -5.28 2.74
C LEU A 24 6.57 -4.74 2.34
N ALA A 25 7.11 -5.16 1.18
CA ALA A 25 8.34 -4.59 0.64
C ALA A 25 8.20 -3.08 0.36
N LEU A 26 7.05 -2.67 -0.19
CA LEU A 26 6.73 -1.27 -0.43
C LEU A 26 6.58 -0.48 0.88
N LYS A 27 5.95 -1.06 1.90
CA LYS A 27 5.86 -0.48 3.25
C LYS A 27 7.23 -0.20 3.84
N ALA A 28 8.09 -1.21 3.92
CA ALA A 28 9.43 -1.06 4.47
C ALA A 28 10.29 -0.06 3.66
N SER A 29 10.09 0.02 2.34
CA SER A 29 10.78 0.99 1.48
C SER A 29 10.34 2.44 1.74
N LEU A 30 9.05 2.66 2.00
CA LEU A 30 8.50 3.97 2.39
C LEU A 30 8.96 4.39 3.78
N GLU A 31 8.98 3.46 4.73
CA GLU A 31 9.45 3.71 6.10
C GLU A 31 10.94 4.09 6.12
N ALA A 32 11.75 3.50 5.24
CA ALA A 32 13.14 3.90 5.04
C ALA A 32 13.32 5.33 4.49
N GLU A 33 12.31 5.87 3.81
CA GLU A 33 12.21 7.28 3.38
C GLU A 33 11.55 8.17 4.44
N GLN A 34 11.42 7.68 5.68
CA GLN A 34 10.78 8.36 6.81
C GLN A 34 9.30 8.70 6.58
N VAL A 35 8.62 7.94 5.72
CA VAL A 35 7.17 8.04 5.51
C VAL A 35 6.45 7.12 6.49
N GLY A 36 5.45 7.64 7.20
CA GLY A 36 4.62 6.84 8.09
C GLY A 36 3.55 6.08 7.30
N VAL A 37 3.59 4.75 7.32
CA VAL A 37 2.61 3.92 6.61
C VAL A 37 1.42 3.61 7.52
N LEU A 38 0.22 4.04 7.10
CA LEU A 38 -1.03 3.85 7.84
C LEU A 38 -1.69 2.50 7.55
N ALA A 39 -1.52 1.98 6.32
CA ALA A 39 -1.99 0.66 5.91
C ALA A 39 -1.00 0.03 4.90
N PRO A 40 -0.74 -1.29 4.98
CA PRO A 40 -1.35 -2.28 5.88
C PRO A 40 -0.95 -2.11 7.35
N VAL A 41 -1.91 -2.34 8.26
CA VAL A 41 -1.71 -2.18 9.71
C VAL A 41 -0.87 -3.29 10.33
N SER A 42 -0.81 -4.45 9.69
CA SER A 42 -0.03 -5.61 10.11
C SER A 42 0.63 -6.31 8.92
N GLU A 43 1.57 -7.19 9.25
CA GLU A 43 2.35 -8.03 8.36
C GLU A 43 1.89 -9.50 8.36
N THR A 44 0.80 -9.82 9.08
CA THR A 44 0.27 -11.17 9.22
C THR A 44 -1.16 -11.26 8.69
N VAL A 45 -1.38 -12.18 7.73
CA VAL A 45 -2.72 -12.56 7.25
C VAL A 45 -3.20 -13.80 8.00
N ILE A 46 -4.45 -13.79 8.48
CA ILE A 46 -5.03 -14.91 9.25
C ILE A 46 -5.94 -15.83 8.44
N ASN A 47 -6.41 -15.40 7.26
CA ASN A 47 -7.32 -16.17 6.40
C ASN A 47 -6.91 -16.11 4.91
N PRO A 48 -5.72 -16.63 4.54
CA PRO A 48 -5.16 -16.42 3.20
C PRO A 48 -5.95 -17.04 2.04
N THR A 49 -6.89 -17.95 2.34
CA THR A 49 -7.71 -18.65 1.33
C THR A 49 -9.00 -17.91 0.96
N ASP A 50 -9.38 -16.90 1.73
CA ASP A 50 -10.67 -16.24 1.58
C ASP A 50 -10.62 -15.12 0.53
N GLU A 51 -11.79 -14.73 0.02
CA GLU A 51 -11.88 -13.62 -0.93
C GLU A 51 -11.54 -12.28 -0.28
N PHE A 52 -11.96 -12.11 0.99
CA PHE A 52 -11.66 -10.94 1.80
C PHE A 52 -10.58 -11.28 2.84
N VAL A 53 -9.44 -10.60 2.77
CA VAL A 53 -8.29 -10.84 3.64
C VAL A 53 -8.45 -10.07 4.95
N LEU A 54 -8.20 -10.76 6.06
CA LEU A 54 -8.12 -10.25 7.42
C LEU A 54 -6.69 -10.32 7.91
N LEU A 55 -6.29 -9.29 8.65
CA LEU A 55 -5.04 -9.21 9.37
C LEU A 55 -5.24 -9.57 10.85
N ASP A 56 -4.17 -10.03 11.50
CA ASP A 56 -4.20 -10.48 12.91
C ASP A 56 -4.62 -9.42 13.93
N ILE A 57 -4.41 -8.13 13.62
CA ILE A 57 -4.80 -7.00 14.48
C ILE A 57 -6.02 -6.22 13.96
N ASP A 58 -6.72 -6.72 12.95
CA ASP A 58 -7.94 -6.06 12.47
C ASP A 58 -8.98 -5.97 13.61
N PRO A 59 -9.59 -4.79 13.83
CA PRO A 59 -10.46 -4.57 14.97
C PRO A 59 -11.84 -5.24 14.85
N THR A 60 -12.16 -5.76 13.65
CA THR A 60 -13.43 -6.39 13.31
C THR A 60 -13.23 -7.26 12.06
N THR A 61 -14.18 -8.15 11.78
CA THR A 61 -14.20 -8.96 10.55
C THR A 61 -15.20 -8.44 9.51
N ASP A 62 -15.95 -7.38 9.81
CA ASP A 62 -16.91 -6.77 8.88
C ASP A 62 -16.18 -6.03 7.73
N PRO A 63 -16.33 -6.47 6.46
CA PRO A 63 -15.60 -5.89 5.34
C PRO A 63 -15.87 -4.40 5.14
N ARG A 64 -17.12 -3.96 5.38
CA ARG A 64 -17.49 -2.55 5.25
C ARG A 64 -16.77 -1.69 6.27
N THR A 65 -16.77 -2.10 7.54
CA THR A 65 -16.08 -1.36 8.60
C THR A 65 -14.58 -1.30 8.38
N LEU A 66 -13.97 -2.39 7.89
CA LEU A 66 -12.55 -2.39 7.54
C LEU A 66 -12.26 -1.44 6.37
N GLN A 67 -13.08 -1.45 5.31
CA GLN A 67 -12.93 -0.49 4.21
C GLN A 67 -13.14 0.96 4.66
N ASP A 68 -14.12 1.23 5.53
CA ASP A 68 -14.38 2.55 6.11
C ASP A 68 -13.15 3.05 6.90
N SER A 69 -12.42 2.14 7.56
CA SER A 69 -11.16 2.46 8.24
C SER A 69 -10.05 2.86 7.25
N ILE A 70 -9.95 2.19 6.09
CA ILE A 70 -9.01 2.58 5.03
C ILE A 70 -9.37 3.97 4.49
N PHE A 71 -10.65 4.26 4.23
CA PHE A 71 -11.07 5.60 3.82
C PHE A 71 -10.74 6.67 4.86
N ALA A 72 -10.84 6.35 6.14
CA ALA A 72 -10.38 7.24 7.20
C ALA A 72 -8.87 7.48 7.16
N MET A 73 -8.07 6.43 6.96
CA MET A 73 -6.62 6.55 6.81
C MET A 73 -6.25 7.38 5.57
N ILE A 74 -6.95 7.22 4.45
CA ILE A 74 -6.73 8.02 3.24
C ILE A 74 -6.93 9.51 3.54
N ARG A 75 -8.00 9.89 4.26
CA ARG A 75 -8.23 11.30 4.67
C ARG A 75 -7.13 11.87 5.57
N HIS A 76 -6.40 11.02 6.28
CA HIS A 76 -5.29 11.42 7.15
C HIS A 76 -3.90 11.19 6.52
N SER A 77 -3.86 10.73 5.27
CA SER A 77 -2.63 10.50 4.51
C SER A 77 -2.26 11.74 3.70
N THR A 78 -0.96 11.88 3.44
CA THR A 78 -0.45 12.88 2.50
C THR A 78 -0.65 12.41 1.05
N PHE A 79 -0.54 11.11 0.82
CA PHE A 79 -0.75 10.45 -0.47
C PHE A 79 -1.13 8.99 -0.25
N ILE A 80 -1.69 8.37 -1.29
CA ILE A 80 -1.76 6.91 -1.38
C ILE A 80 -0.69 6.39 -2.34
N VAL A 81 -0.27 5.14 -2.15
CA VAL A 81 0.57 4.41 -3.10
C VAL A 81 -0.18 3.17 -3.55
N VAL A 82 -0.49 3.11 -4.84
CA VAL A 82 -1.10 1.93 -5.45
C VAL A 82 0.00 0.98 -5.87
N ALA A 83 -0.06 -0.25 -5.37
CA ALA A 83 0.95 -1.27 -5.67
C ALA A 83 0.97 -1.61 -7.18
N ASN A 84 -0.19 -1.79 -7.82
CA ASN A 84 -0.31 -2.05 -9.26
C ASN A 84 0.68 -3.11 -9.78
N ILE A 85 0.94 -4.15 -8.99
CA ILE A 85 1.97 -5.16 -9.30
C ILE A 85 1.56 -5.94 -10.55
N ASP A 86 2.46 -6.04 -11.52
CA ASP A 86 2.21 -6.67 -12.82
C ASP A 86 0.97 -6.08 -13.54
N GLY A 87 0.70 -4.79 -13.30
CA GLY A 87 -0.48 -4.09 -13.84
C GLY A 87 -1.82 -4.49 -13.22
N TYR A 88 -1.84 -5.21 -12.10
CA TYR A 88 -3.07 -5.66 -11.46
C TYR A 88 -3.67 -4.61 -10.50
N LEU A 89 -4.89 -4.17 -10.80
CA LEU A 89 -5.72 -3.34 -9.92
C LEU A 89 -6.98 -4.11 -9.50
N GLY A 90 -7.11 -4.36 -8.19
CA GLY A 90 -8.32 -4.96 -7.61
C GLY A 90 -9.45 -3.94 -7.45
N ALA A 91 -10.68 -4.45 -7.22
CA ALA A 91 -11.86 -3.61 -7.01
C ALA A 91 -11.71 -2.65 -5.81
N ALA A 92 -11.19 -3.14 -4.67
CA ALA A 92 -10.92 -2.31 -3.49
C ALA A 92 -9.91 -1.19 -3.80
N ALA A 93 -8.77 -1.53 -4.41
CA ALA A 93 -7.76 -0.54 -4.80
C ALA A 93 -8.31 0.50 -5.79
N THR A 94 -9.15 0.09 -6.74
CA THR A 94 -9.79 1.01 -7.70
C THR A 94 -10.77 1.96 -7.01
N MET A 95 -11.55 1.44 -6.06
CA MET A 95 -12.45 2.25 -5.24
C MET A 95 -11.68 3.24 -4.36
N GLU A 96 -10.56 2.82 -3.78
CA GLU A 96 -9.66 3.67 -2.99
C GLU A 96 -9.00 4.77 -3.82
N ILE A 97 -8.60 4.49 -5.06
CA ILE A 97 -8.12 5.50 -6.02
C ILE A 97 -9.20 6.56 -6.25
N GLY A 98 -10.42 6.12 -6.59
CA GLY A 98 -11.54 7.04 -6.81
C GLY A 98 -11.84 7.91 -5.58
N TYR A 99 -11.80 7.31 -4.39
CA TYR A 99 -11.98 8.03 -3.13
C TYR A 99 -10.85 9.04 -2.87
N ALA A 100 -9.59 8.66 -3.06
CA ALA A 100 -8.44 9.54 -2.89
C ALA A 100 -8.51 10.76 -3.83
N ILE A 101 -8.84 10.53 -5.11
CA ILE A 101 -9.05 11.60 -6.09
C ILE A 101 -10.14 12.58 -5.61
N ALA A 102 -11.29 12.05 -5.15
CA ALA A 102 -12.40 12.88 -4.66
C ALA A 102 -12.03 13.70 -3.40
N GLN A 103 -11.07 13.24 -2.60
CA GLN A 103 -10.56 13.97 -1.44
C GLN A 103 -9.39 14.90 -1.76
N GLY A 104 -8.92 14.96 -3.02
CA GLY A 104 -7.73 15.72 -3.39
C GLY A 104 -6.42 15.14 -2.86
N VAL A 105 -6.42 13.86 -2.49
CA VAL A 105 -5.23 13.13 -2.02
C VAL A 105 -4.45 12.63 -3.23
N GLN A 106 -3.14 12.86 -3.25
CA GLN A 106 -2.29 12.45 -4.36
C GLN A 106 -2.23 10.92 -4.49
N VAL A 107 -2.36 10.43 -5.72
CA VAL A 107 -2.25 9.00 -6.05
C VAL A 107 -0.90 8.73 -6.68
N LEU A 108 0.01 8.12 -5.92
CA LEU A 108 1.26 7.58 -6.44
C LEU A 108 1.09 6.10 -6.81
N THR A 109 1.92 5.59 -7.72
CA THR A 109 1.86 4.19 -8.12
C THR A 109 3.25 3.57 -8.14
N HIS A 110 3.39 2.31 -7.74
CA HIS A 110 4.66 1.60 -7.86
C HIS A 110 5.00 1.33 -9.33
N GLU A 111 4.04 0.78 -10.07
CA GLU A 111 4.10 0.65 -11.53
C GLU A 111 3.14 1.64 -12.22
N PRO A 112 3.44 2.11 -13.44
CA PRO A 112 2.52 2.95 -14.20
C PRO A 112 1.17 2.26 -14.44
N VAL A 113 0.07 3.01 -14.28
CA VAL A 113 -1.28 2.50 -14.58
C VAL A 113 -1.58 2.70 -16.07
N SER A 114 -1.97 1.64 -16.75
CA SER A 114 -2.27 1.64 -18.19
C SER A 114 -3.73 1.99 -18.52
N ASP A 115 -4.65 1.87 -17.56
CA ASP A 115 -6.05 2.23 -17.75
C ASP A 115 -6.19 3.74 -18.01
N PRO A 116 -6.72 4.17 -19.18
CA PRO A 116 -6.79 5.58 -19.53
C PRO A 116 -7.71 6.41 -18.62
N ASN A 117 -8.65 5.78 -17.91
CA ASN A 117 -9.53 6.45 -16.96
C ASN A 117 -8.82 6.77 -15.64
N LEU A 118 -7.73 6.07 -15.33
CA LEU A 118 -6.98 6.22 -14.08
C LEU A 118 -5.62 6.88 -14.31
N ALA A 119 -4.94 6.58 -15.42
CA ALA A 119 -3.56 6.97 -15.70
C ALA A 119 -3.30 8.47 -15.47
N GLY A 120 -4.20 9.34 -15.95
CA GLY A 120 -4.08 10.80 -15.82
C GLY A 120 -4.18 11.33 -14.38
N TYR A 121 -4.63 10.52 -13.43
CA TYR A 121 -4.73 10.86 -12.01
C TYR A 121 -3.55 10.32 -11.18
N THR A 122 -2.66 9.55 -11.81
CA THR A 122 -1.58 8.84 -11.13
C THR A 122 -0.20 9.38 -11.49
N ARG A 123 0.76 9.21 -10.58
CA ARG A 123 2.18 9.50 -10.84
C ARG A 123 3.06 8.36 -10.32
N PRO A 124 4.04 7.87 -11.09
CA PRO A 124 4.99 6.88 -10.60
C PRO A 124 5.73 7.38 -9.36
N ILE A 125 5.79 6.54 -8.32
CA ILE A 125 6.39 6.89 -7.03
C ILE A 125 7.90 7.16 -7.16
N GLY A 126 8.57 6.50 -8.11
CA GLY A 126 10.00 6.73 -8.38
C GLY A 126 10.32 8.14 -8.85
N GLU A 127 9.34 8.91 -9.36
CA GLU A 127 9.54 10.32 -9.69
C GLU A 127 9.51 11.25 -8.47
N VAL A 128 8.96 10.77 -7.35
CA VAL A 128 8.87 11.52 -6.09
C VAL A 128 9.94 11.03 -5.11
N PHE A 129 10.16 9.73 -5.05
CA PHE A 129 11.17 9.05 -4.22
C PHE A 129 12.11 8.23 -5.12
N PRO A 130 13.17 8.84 -5.69
CA PRO A 130 14.02 8.19 -6.70
C PRO A 130 14.74 6.93 -6.23
N LEU A 131 15.00 6.79 -4.93
CA LEU A 131 15.65 5.61 -4.36
C LEU A 131 14.69 4.47 -4.06
N LEU A 132 13.38 4.74 -4.03
CA LEU A 132 12.37 3.78 -3.59
C LEU A 132 12.31 2.53 -4.47
N PRO A 133 12.37 2.58 -5.82
CA PRO A 133 12.39 1.36 -6.65
C PRO A 133 13.57 0.43 -6.35
N THR A 134 14.76 0.99 -6.11
CA THR A 134 15.96 0.22 -5.75
C THR A 134 15.81 -0.43 -4.37
N ARG A 135 15.31 0.34 -3.38
CA ARG A 135 15.02 -0.18 -2.04
C ARG A 135 14.00 -1.30 -2.07
N TYR A 136 12.89 -1.08 -2.78
CA TYR A 136 11.83 -2.06 -2.96
C TYR A 136 12.37 -3.39 -3.50
N SER A 137 13.18 -3.32 -4.56
CA SER A 137 13.75 -4.52 -5.18
C SER A 137 14.63 -5.31 -4.20
N ALA A 138 15.48 -4.61 -3.44
CA ALA A 138 16.33 -5.24 -2.43
C ALA A 138 15.51 -5.83 -1.26
N THR A 139 14.51 -5.10 -0.78
CA THR A 139 13.64 -5.55 0.32
C THR A 139 12.79 -6.74 -0.09
N LEU A 140 12.23 -6.72 -1.31
CA LEU A 140 11.41 -7.83 -1.82
C LEU A 140 12.23 -9.11 -1.94
N ALA A 141 13.46 -9.03 -2.44
CA ALA A 141 14.36 -10.18 -2.50
C ALA A 141 14.61 -10.78 -1.11
N ALA A 142 14.94 -9.94 -0.13
CA ALA A 142 15.17 -10.39 1.25
C ALA A 142 13.93 -11.02 1.90
N LEU A 143 12.73 -10.48 1.63
CA LEU A 143 11.47 -11.07 2.14
C LEU A 143 11.16 -12.42 1.50
N LYS A 144 11.40 -12.59 0.19
CA LYS A 144 11.19 -13.86 -0.52
C LYS A 144 12.14 -14.94 -0.02
N GLU A 145 13.42 -14.63 0.15
CA GLU A 145 14.41 -15.55 0.74
C GLU A 145 14.00 -16.03 2.14
N LYS A 146 13.48 -15.13 2.98
CA LYS A 146 13.02 -15.47 4.33
C LYS A 146 11.80 -16.41 4.31
N HIS A 147 10.86 -16.23 3.38
CA HIS A 147 9.70 -17.09 3.26
C HIS A 147 10.05 -18.48 2.73
N GLU A 148 10.98 -18.59 1.78
CA GLU A 148 11.48 -19.87 1.28
C GLU A 148 12.25 -20.66 2.34
N ALA A 149 12.95 -19.99 3.26
CA ALA A 149 13.71 -20.64 4.33
C ALA A 149 12.84 -21.22 5.47
N VAL A 150 11.54 -20.91 5.51
CA VAL A 150 10.59 -21.34 6.57
C VAL A 150 9.60 -22.40 6.06
N ALA A 151 9.54 -22.63 4.74
CA ALA A 151 8.70 -23.65 4.09
C ALA A 151 9.44 -25.00 3.96
#